data_AF-A0A2D8ASC4-F1
#
_entry.id   AF-A0A2D8ASC4-F1
#
_cell.length_a   1.000
_cell.length_b   1.000
_cell.length_c   1.000
_cell.angle_alpha   90.00
_cell.angle_beta   90.00
_cell.angle_gamma   90.00
#
_symmetry.space_group_name_H-M   'P 1'
#
loop_
_entity.id
_entity.type
_entity.pdbx_description
1 polymer ?
#
loop_
_entity_poly.entity_id
_entity_poly.type
_entity_poly.pdbx_seq_one_letter_code
_entity_poly.pdbx_strand_id
1 'polypeptide(L)' 'FDSGCGWPAFSQEHENAKITQVEDRSHGMIRIEVRCSKCDSHLGHLFHEARGPRYCINSVCLDFKGD' A
#
# COMPACT_ATOMS: atom_id res chain seq x y z
N PHE A 1 2.17 6.10 9.82
CA PHE A 1 2.99 5.87 11.03
C PHE A 1 4.44 5.70 10.59
N ASP A 2 5.41 5.92 11.48
CA ASP A 2 6.81 5.64 11.12
C ASP A 2 7.08 4.14 11.28
N SER A 3 7.18 3.47 10.14
CA SER A 3 7.47 2.03 10.05
C SER A 3 8.98 1.75 9.95
N GLY A 4 9.81 2.77 9.73
CA GLY A 4 11.22 2.62 9.36
C GLY A 4 11.45 1.91 8.02
N CYS A 5 10.42 1.67 7.21
CA CYS A 5 10.56 0.88 5.98
C CYS A 5 11.09 1.66 4.78
N GLY A 6 11.29 2.98 4.89
CA GLY A 6 11.79 3.83 3.81
C GLY A 6 10.74 4.37 2.83
N TRP A 7 9.47 4.00 3.02
CA TRP A 7 8.32 4.50 2.25
C TRP A 7 7.20 4.96 3.18
N PRO A 8 6.30 5.86 2.71
CA PRO A 8 5.05 6.17 3.41
C PRO A 8 4.30 4.90 3.83
N ALA A 9 3.95 4.83 5.11
CA ALA A 9 3.33 3.66 5.71
C ALA A 9 2.02 4.00 6.44
N PHE A 10 0.98 3.20 6.15
CA PHE A 10 -0.35 3.33 6.74
C PHE A 10 -0.78 2.00 7.36
N SER A 11 -1.50 2.06 8.48
CA SER A 11 -1.96 0.88 9.22
C SER A 11 -3.35 0.41 8.79
N GLN A 12 -4.04 1.20 7.97
CA GLN A 12 -5.37 0.90 7.46
C GLN A 12 -5.63 1.72 6.20
N GLU A 13 -6.49 1.21 5.33
CA GLU A 13 -7.05 1.98 4.22
C GLU A 13 -8.22 2.86 4.68
N HIS A 14 -8.42 3.97 3.99
CA HIS A 14 -9.63 4.77 4.15
C HIS A 14 -10.77 4.12 3.35
N GLU A 15 -12.02 4.21 3.82
CA GLU A 15 -13.19 3.62 3.14
C GLU A 15 -13.33 4.08 1.68
N ASN A 16 -12.87 5.30 1.40
CA ASN A 16 -12.86 5.91 0.07
C ASN A 16 -11.50 5.85 -0.65
N ALA A 17 -10.56 5.02 -0.22
CA ALA A 17 -9.22 4.94 -0.83
C ALA A 17 -9.23 4.49 -2.30
N LYS A 18 -10.29 3.78 -2.75
CA LYS A 18 -10.44 3.25 -4.12
C LYS A 18 -9.19 2.51 -4.59
N ILE A 19 -8.78 1.50 -3.80
CA ILE A 19 -7.65 0.64 -4.10
C ILE A 19 -8.09 -0.81 -4.31
N THR A 20 -7.35 -1.52 -5.14
CA THR A 20 -7.51 -2.95 -5.40
C THR A 20 -6.31 -3.71 -4.85
N GLN A 21 -6.56 -4.85 -4.19
CA GLN A 21 -5.54 -5.74 -3.66
C GLN A 21 -5.37 -6.94 -4.59
N VAL A 22 -4.16 -7.18 -5.06
CA VAL A 22 -3.83 -8.27 -6.00
C VAL A 22 -2.75 -9.13 -5.38
N GLU A 23 -2.96 -10.45 -5.33
CA GLU A 23 -1.94 -11.35 -4.81
C GLU A 23 -0.74 -11.42 -5.78
N ASP A 24 0.45 -11.13 -5.28
CA ASP A 24 1.71 -11.20 -6.01
C ASP A 24 2.60 -12.30 -5.42
N ARG A 25 2.87 -13.32 -6.23
CA ARG A 25 3.69 -14.49 -5.88
C ARG A 25 5.10 -14.44 -6.51
N SER A 26 5.51 -13.28 -7.02
CA SER A 26 6.80 -13.11 -7.67
C SER A 26 7.97 -13.23 -6.68
N HIS A 27 9.17 -13.52 -7.19
CA HIS A 27 10.41 -13.61 -6.41
C HIS A 27 10.38 -14.60 -5.22
N GLY A 28 9.48 -15.59 -5.24
CA GLY A 28 9.35 -16.57 -4.16
C GLY A 28 8.75 -15.99 -2.87
N MET A 29 8.15 -14.80 -2.92
CA MET A 29 7.47 -14.16 -1.82
C MET A 29 5.97 -14.11 -2.08
N ILE A 30 5.16 -14.16 -1.02
CA ILE A 30 3.72 -13.87 -1.09
C ILE A 30 3.52 -12.44 -0.59
N ARG A 31 3.17 -11.56 -1.51
CA ARG A 31 2.87 -10.15 -1.24
C ARG A 31 1.46 -9.85 -1.74
N ILE A 32 0.89 -8.75 -1.25
CA ILE A 32 -0.35 -8.22 -1.79
C ILE A 32 0.01 -6.89 -2.43
N GLU A 33 -0.05 -6.82 -3.75
CA GLU A 33 0.10 -5.59 -4.49
C GLU A 33 -1.14 -4.70 -4.28
N VAL A 34 -0.91 -3.41 -4.07
CA VAL A 34 -1.95 -2.40 -3.95
C VAL A 34 -1.94 -1.54 -5.22
N ARG A 35 -3.08 -1.48 -5.91
CA ARG A 35 -3.26 -0.71 -7.15
C ARG A 35 -4.40 0.29 -7.04
N CYS A 36 -4.37 1.33 -7.86
CA CYS A 36 -5.49 2.25 -7.99
C CYS A 36 -6.66 1.57 -8.71
N SER A 37 -7.85 1.52 -8.10
CA SER A 37 -9.02 0.86 -8.71
C SER A 37 -9.53 1.57 -9.97
N LYS A 38 -9.13 2.81 -10.23
CA LYS A 38 -9.59 3.59 -11.39
C LYS A 38 -8.69 3.46 -12.61
N CYS A 39 -7.38 3.42 -12.42
CA CYS A 39 -6.39 3.43 -13.51
C CYS A 39 -5.45 2.21 -13.52
N ASP A 40 -5.65 1.26 -12.60
CA ASP A 40 -4.84 0.05 -12.42
C ASP A 40 -3.33 0.32 -12.21
N SER A 41 -2.97 1.56 -11.86
CA SER A 41 -1.58 1.93 -11.61
C SER A 41 -1.10 1.36 -10.28
N HIS A 42 0.14 0.85 -10.28
CA HIS A 42 0.82 0.36 -9.09
C HIS A 42 0.98 1.47 -8.03
N LEU A 43 0.56 1.20 -6.80
CA LEU A 43 0.73 2.11 -5.67
C LEU A 43 1.80 1.60 -4.70
N GLY A 44 1.81 0.29 -4.44
CA GLY A 44 2.73 -0.31 -3.49
C GLY A 44 2.30 -1.71 -3.07
N HIS A 45 2.53 -2.06 -1.80
CA HIS A 45 2.21 -3.39 -1.27
C HIS A 45 1.62 -3.33 0.14
N LEU A 46 0.77 -4.30 0.44
CA LEU A 46 0.24 -4.60 1.75
C LEU A 46 0.96 -5.82 2.33
N PHE A 47 1.46 -5.67 3.56
CA PHE A 47 2.06 -6.73 4.36
C PHE A 47 1.20 -7.02 5.59
N HIS A 48 0.88 -8.29 5.82
CA HIS A 48 0.22 -8.74 7.03
C HIS A 48 1.29 -9.12 8.07
N GLU A 49 1.55 -8.21 9.01
CA GLU A 49 2.54 -8.42 10.07
C GLU A 49 1.84 -8.78 11.40
N ALA A 50 2.58 -9.36 12.34
CA ALA A 50 2.03 -9.71 13.66
C ALA A 50 1.45 -8.51 14.43
N ARG A 51 1.91 -7.29 14.11
CA ARG A 51 1.46 -6.03 14.72
C ARG A 51 0.29 -5.38 13.96
N GLY A 52 -0.23 -6.02 12.92
CA GLY A 52 -1.31 -5.51 12.07
C GLY A 52 -0.86 -5.28 10.63
N PRO A 53 -1.79 -4.86 9.76
CA PRO A 53 -1.49 -4.61 8.36
C PRO A 53 -0.61 -3.36 8.19
N ARG A 54 0.33 -3.45 7.25
CA ARG A 54 1.20 -2.35 6.85
C ARG A 54 1.09 -2.12 5.35
N TYR A 55 0.47 -0.99 4.99
CA TYR A 55 0.41 -0.49 3.63
C TYR A 55 1.66 0.33 3.35
N CYS A 56 2.54 -0.20 2.52
CA CYS A 56 3.79 0.43 2.10
C CYS A 56 3.58 1.03 0.71
N ILE A 57 3.36 2.34 0.64
CA ILE A 57 2.93 3.03 -0.59
C ILE A 57 4.06 3.91 -1.12
N ASN A 58 4.30 3.86 -2.42
CA ASN A 58 5.31 4.69 -3.06
C ASN A 58 4.90 6.16 -2.98
N SER A 59 5.80 7.02 -2.47
CA SER A 59 5.51 8.45 -2.30
C SER A 59 5.16 9.15 -3.62
N VAL A 60 5.71 8.69 -4.75
CA VAL A 60 5.42 9.26 -6.08
C VAL A 60 3.96 9.04 -6.51
N CYS A 61 3.26 8.09 -5.88
CA CYS A 61 1.86 7.80 -6.16
C CYS A 61 0.89 8.63 -5.31
N LEU A 62 1.41 9.49 -4.43
CA LEU A 62 0.63 10.26 -3.47
C LEU A 62 0.80 11.75 -3.74
N ASP A 63 -0.32 12.47 -3.69
CA ASP A 63 -0.35 13.93 -3.60
C ASP A 63 -0.97 14.30 -2.25
N PHE A 64 -0.30 15.17 -1.50
CA PHE A 64 -0.77 15.59 -0.19
C PHE A 64 -1.50 16.92 -0.32
N LYS A 65 -2.78 16.92 0.06
CA LYS A 65 -3.55 18.15 0.22
C LYS A 65 -3.59 18.50 1.71
N GLY A 66 -2.96 19.61 2.06
CA GLY A 66 -3.11 20.20 3.39
C GLY A 66 -4.52 20.73 3.60
N ASP A 67 -4.90 20.86 4.87
CA ASP A 67 -6.15 21.48 5.29
C ASP A 67 -6.14 23.00 5.13
#